data_AF-A0AAE6WMV6-F1
#
_entry.id   AF-A0AAE6WMV6-F1
#
_cell.length_a   1.000
_cell.length_b   1.000
_cell.length_c   1.000
_cell.angle_alpha   90.00
_cell.angle_beta   90.00
_cell.angle_gamma   90.00
#
_symmetry.space_group_name_H-M   'P 1'
#
loop_
_entity.id
_entity.type
_entity.pdbx_description
1 polymer ?
#
loop_
_entity_poly.entity_id
_entity_poly.type
_entity_poly.pdbx_seq_one_letter_code
_entity_poly.pdbx_strand_id
1 'polypeptide(L)'
;MKTFKSKLPIFLAIFAMFALLLAGCGAKQQSGKDVAQEAYKKQLSLNSYSFSGSLKFKVDATEEQLQKDPQAKMVLDVLKNSELSYRGNQSVEPFQTELILDAKVNMQGVNTTFSVPMIMNQDKMWIKVPALGFIPGMEKLEGKYIELDYKEMKQMAEAQGQPASVPDFSPEAMKKQKEATVKIVDSMFKHYGPDYFVEAKKEEITNLPADVKADRIINMKLTNDNLIPFLKTTVDNVIPEVVKVMSETPAYKDILAQDSTQLEEMKKGLKEVSAEIDKNKDLIKSNFNIQKANTYVVVDKDNNIPYQLVDWDVKVSDKEKPEAGTIGISLSFEQKTSNYNVAPKWELTLPKSDEVITLSQLQQGSF
;
A
#
# COMPACT_ATOMS: atom_id res chain seq x y z
N MET A 1 36.39 -58.92 17.44
CA MET A 1 36.18 -57.71 18.30
C MET A 1 37.27 -56.63 18.21
N LYS A 2 38.48 -56.86 17.65
CA LYS A 2 39.54 -55.83 17.57
C LYS A 2 39.41 -54.83 16.40
N THR A 3 38.69 -55.17 15.33
CA THR A 3 38.52 -54.29 14.15
C THR A 3 37.38 -53.29 14.27
N PHE A 4 36.38 -53.54 15.11
CA PHE A 4 35.26 -52.62 15.32
C PHE A 4 35.66 -51.41 16.20
N LYS A 5 36.58 -51.61 17.17
CA LYS A 5 37.09 -50.54 18.03
C LYS A 5 38.01 -49.54 17.32
N SER A 6 38.67 -49.92 16.22
CA SER A 6 39.58 -49.02 15.49
C SER A 6 38.88 -48.15 14.45
N LYS A 7 37.67 -48.52 14.01
CA LYS A 7 36.86 -47.73 13.05
C LYS A 7 35.74 -46.92 13.70
N LEU A 8 35.42 -47.21 14.97
CA LEU A 8 34.47 -46.45 15.77
C LEU A 8 34.75 -44.92 15.82
N PRO A 9 36.00 -44.43 15.98
CA PRO A 9 36.25 -42.99 15.99
C PRO A 9 36.07 -42.34 14.61
N ILE A 10 36.31 -43.07 13.52
CA ILE A 10 36.10 -42.58 12.14
C ILE A 10 34.60 -42.53 11.82
N PHE A 11 33.84 -43.54 12.24
CA PHE A 11 32.37 -43.55 12.11
C PHE A 11 31.72 -42.44 12.95
N LEU A 12 32.21 -42.19 14.17
CA LEU A 12 31.76 -41.07 15.00
C LEU A 12 32.13 -39.70 14.40
N ALA A 13 33.30 -39.56 13.78
CA ALA A 13 33.70 -38.33 13.11
C ALA A 13 32.85 -38.04 11.86
N ILE A 14 32.50 -39.06 11.07
CA ILE A 14 31.59 -38.93 9.92
C ILE A 14 30.16 -38.63 10.38
N PHE A 15 29.70 -39.28 11.46
CA PHE A 15 28.37 -39.01 12.05
C PHE A 15 28.30 -37.61 12.70
N ALA A 16 29.39 -37.13 13.30
CA ALA A 16 29.52 -35.77 13.81
C ALA A 16 29.57 -34.72 12.68
N MET A 17 30.18 -35.04 11.53
CA MET A 17 30.13 -34.19 10.33
C MET A 17 28.72 -34.11 9.73
N PHE A 18 27.99 -35.23 9.69
CA PHE A 18 26.57 -35.23 9.31
C PHE A 18 25.68 -34.50 10.32
N ALA A 19 25.97 -34.60 11.62
CA ALA A 19 25.29 -33.83 12.66
C ALA A 19 25.60 -32.32 12.58
N LEU A 20 26.80 -31.92 12.14
CA LEU A 20 27.16 -30.52 11.86
C LEU A 20 26.49 -29.99 10.59
N LEU A 21 26.26 -30.83 9.56
CA LEU A 21 25.45 -30.47 8.39
C LEU A 21 23.96 -30.31 8.73
N LEU A 22 23.44 -31.12 9.68
CA LEU A 22 22.08 -30.98 10.21
C LEU A 22 21.95 -29.82 11.20
N ALA A 23 22.99 -29.51 11.98
CA ALA A 23 23.04 -28.34 12.86
C ALA A 23 23.34 -27.02 12.09
N GLY A 24 23.90 -27.11 10.88
CA GLY A 24 24.01 -26.00 9.93
C GLY A 24 22.67 -25.60 9.28
N CYS A 25 21.67 -26.49 9.32
CA CYS A 25 20.25 -26.17 9.09
C CYS A 25 19.50 -25.83 10.41
N GLY A 26 20.24 -25.58 11.49
CA GLY A 26 19.73 -25.31 12.84
C GLY A 26 19.81 -23.85 13.29
N ALA A 27 20.19 -22.91 12.40
CA ALA A 27 19.76 -21.53 12.61
C ALA A 27 18.23 -21.56 12.54
N LYS A 28 17.53 -21.22 13.63
CA LYS A 28 16.08 -21.04 13.60
C LYS A 28 15.76 -20.25 12.33
N GLN A 29 15.13 -20.92 11.36
CA GLN A 29 14.69 -20.25 10.15
C GLN A 29 13.88 -19.04 10.61
N GLN A 30 14.34 -17.86 10.21
CA GLN A 30 13.73 -16.60 10.58
C GLN A 30 12.22 -16.69 10.27
N SER A 31 11.38 -16.24 11.19
CA SER A 31 9.94 -16.41 11.01
C SER A 31 9.46 -15.62 9.80
N GLY A 32 8.38 -16.05 9.13
CA GLY A 32 7.85 -15.33 7.98
C GLY A 32 7.51 -13.87 8.31
N LYS A 33 7.06 -13.63 9.53
CA LYS A 33 6.83 -12.29 10.09
C LYS A 33 8.10 -11.43 10.06
N ASP A 34 9.20 -11.95 10.61
CA ASP A 34 10.47 -11.22 10.69
C ASP A 34 11.05 -10.98 9.29
N VAL A 35 10.96 -11.97 8.39
CA VAL A 35 11.40 -11.85 6.99
C VAL A 35 10.63 -10.72 6.29
N ALA A 36 9.30 -10.71 6.38
CA ALA A 36 8.48 -9.67 5.76
C ALA A 36 8.74 -8.28 6.38
N GLN A 37 8.83 -8.18 7.71
CA GLN A 37 9.11 -6.93 8.41
C GLN A 37 10.46 -6.34 8.00
N GLU A 38 11.51 -7.16 7.96
CA GLU A 38 12.84 -6.73 7.54
C GLU A 38 12.88 -6.33 6.07
N ALA A 39 12.18 -7.06 5.19
CA ALA A 39 12.08 -6.70 3.78
C ALA A 39 11.40 -5.33 3.58
N TYR A 40 10.33 -5.02 4.33
CA TYR A 40 9.69 -3.69 4.28
C TYR A 40 10.63 -2.60 4.79
N LYS A 41 11.37 -2.83 5.88
CA LYS A 41 12.39 -1.88 6.36
C LYS A 41 13.51 -1.68 5.33
N LYS A 42 13.94 -2.76 4.67
CA LYS A 42 14.94 -2.71 3.60
C LYS A 42 14.43 -1.89 2.42
N GLN A 43 13.18 -2.06 2.01
CA GLN A 43 12.53 -1.27 0.96
C GLN A 43 12.58 0.24 1.29
N LEU A 44 12.30 0.63 2.54
CA LEU A 44 12.39 2.03 2.99
C LEU A 44 13.84 2.57 3.02
N SER A 45 14.83 1.68 3.00
CA SER A 45 16.25 2.05 2.97
C SER A 45 16.79 2.34 1.57
N LEU A 46 16.04 2.01 0.52
CA LEU A 46 16.47 2.21 -0.87
C LEU A 46 16.61 3.69 -1.21
N ASN A 47 17.67 4.01 -1.95
CA ASN A 47 17.93 5.36 -2.47
C ASN A 47 17.23 5.59 -3.81
N SER A 48 17.00 4.53 -4.58
CA SER A 48 16.27 4.59 -5.85
C SER A 48 15.68 3.24 -6.21
N TYR A 49 14.61 3.27 -6.99
CA TYR A 49 13.98 2.08 -7.57
C TYR A 49 12.98 2.46 -8.67
N SER A 50 12.67 1.49 -9.52
CA SER A 50 11.53 1.52 -10.44
C SER A 50 10.39 0.72 -9.85
N PHE A 51 9.15 1.16 -10.06
CA PHE A 51 7.96 0.47 -9.60
C PHE A 51 6.89 0.43 -10.70
N SER A 52 6.08 -0.61 -10.70
CA SER A 52 4.90 -0.73 -11.55
C SER A 52 3.86 -1.60 -10.88
N GLY A 53 2.58 -1.31 -11.08
CA GLY A 53 1.53 -2.06 -10.42
C GLY A 53 0.15 -1.81 -10.98
N SER A 54 -0.83 -2.47 -10.38
CA SER A 54 -2.23 -2.19 -10.63
C SER A 54 -3.05 -2.32 -9.35
N LEU A 55 -4.12 -1.55 -9.31
CA LEU A 55 -5.15 -1.58 -8.30
C LEU A 55 -6.47 -1.87 -9.00
N LYS A 56 -7.12 -2.94 -8.56
CA LYS A 56 -8.44 -3.37 -9.03
C LYS A 56 -9.36 -3.40 -7.84
N PHE A 57 -10.48 -2.72 -7.97
CA PHE A 57 -11.53 -2.73 -6.97
C PHE A 57 -12.84 -3.11 -7.62
N LYS A 58 -13.60 -3.97 -6.94
CA LYS A 58 -14.89 -4.45 -7.41
C LYS A 58 -15.85 -4.51 -6.23
N VAL A 59 -17.03 -3.94 -6.42
CA VAL A 59 -18.18 -4.16 -5.55
C VAL A 59 -19.29 -4.81 -6.36
N ASP A 60 -19.81 -5.91 -5.85
CA ASP A 60 -20.92 -6.66 -6.41
C ASP A 60 -22.14 -6.51 -5.47
N ALA A 61 -23.03 -5.59 -5.82
CA ALA A 61 -24.25 -5.29 -5.07
C ALA A 61 -25.38 -4.88 -6.03
N THR A 62 -26.61 -5.30 -5.73
CA THR A 62 -27.82 -4.97 -6.50
C THR A 62 -28.22 -3.51 -6.30
N GLU A 63 -28.93 -2.91 -7.26
CA GLU A 63 -29.39 -1.52 -7.10
C GLU A 63 -30.30 -1.32 -5.89
N GLU A 64 -31.17 -2.29 -5.59
CA GLU A 64 -32.07 -2.29 -4.42
C GLU A 64 -31.31 -2.26 -3.09
N GLN A 65 -30.16 -2.94 -3.01
CA GLN A 65 -29.28 -2.90 -1.83
C GLN A 65 -28.64 -1.52 -1.62
N LEU A 66 -28.55 -0.71 -2.70
CA LEU A 66 -27.84 0.56 -2.74
C LEU A 66 -28.76 1.79 -2.69
N GLN A 67 -30.08 1.61 -2.81
CA GLN A 67 -31.08 2.70 -2.93
C GLN A 67 -31.32 3.54 -1.67
N LYS A 68 -30.58 3.31 -0.56
CA LYS A 68 -30.78 4.08 0.68
C LYS A 68 -29.92 5.34 0.77
N ASP A 69 -28.92 5.51 -0.09
CA ASP A 69 -28.04 6.68 -0.09
C ASP A 69 -27.59 7.06 -1.53
N PRO A 70 -28.09 8.18 -2.09
CA PRO A 70 -27.68 8.71 -3.39
C PRO A 70 -26.17 8.98 -3.51
N GLN A 71 -25.47 9.35 -2.42
CA GLN A 71 -24.02 9.56 -2.42
C GLN A 71 -23.27 8.22 -2.50
N ALA A 72 -23.75 7.20 -1.78
CA ALA A 72 -23.20 5.84 -1.87
C ALA A 72 -23.34 5.25 -3.29
N LYS A 73 -24.46 5.51 -3.98
CA LYS A 73 -24.65 5.08 -5.38
C LYS A 73 -23.58 5.66 -6.32
N MET A 74 -23.30 6.96 -6.23
CA MET A 74 -22.29 7.61 -7.07
C MET A 74 -20.88 7.05 -6.83
N VAL A 75 -20.49 6.88 -5.56
CA VAL A 75 -19.19 6.29 -5.18
C VAL A 75 -19.09 4.86 -5.69
N LEU A 76 -20.15 4.06 -5.55
CA LEU A 76 -20.17 2.67 -6.01
C LEU A 76 -20.16 2.55 -7.52
N ASP A 77 -20.82 3.45 -8.26
CA ASP A 77 -20.82 3.42 -9.72
C ASP A 77 -19.42 3.72 -10.30
N VAL A 78 -18.59 4.52 -9.61
CA VAL A 78 -17.17 4.71 -9.94
C VAL A 78 -16.32 3.49 -9.57
N LEU A 79 -16.63 2.86 -8.43
CA LEU A 79 -15.89 1.71 -7.89
C LEU A 79 -16.28 0.37 -8.54
N LYS A 80 -17.40 0.30 -9.26
CA LYS A 80 -17.85 -0.87 -10.02
C LYS A 80 -16.90 -1.10 -11.20
N ASN A 81 -15.86 -1.88 -10.95
CA ASN A 81 -14.81 -2.27 -11.91
C ASN A 81 -13.81 -1.16 -12.24
N SER A 82 -13.33 -0.44 -11.23
CA SER A 82 -12.18 0.45 -11.43
C SER A 82 -10.89 -0.36 -11.52
N GLU A 83 -10.14 -0.14 -12.60
CA GLU A 83 -8.77 -0.63 -12.78
C GLU A 83 -7.86 0.57 -13.01
N LEU A 84 -6.93 0.76 -12.08
CA LEU A 84 -5.86 1.73 -12.17
C LEU A 84 -4.55 0.97 -12.31
N SER A 85 -3.81 1.22 -13.38
CA SER A 85 -2.41 0.80 -13.48
C SER A 85 -1.49 1.97 -13.27
N TYR A 86 -0.29 1.72 -12.76
CA TYR A 86 0.69 2.76 -12.54
C TYR A 86 2.10 2.25 -12.77
N ARG A 87 3.00 3.16 -13.13
CA ARG A 87 4.44 2.89 -13.14
C ARG A 87 5.23 4.15 -12.89
N GLY A 88 6.48 3.99 -12.51
CA GLY A 88 7.29 5.13 -12.16
C GLY A 88 8.69 4.78 -11.71
N ASN A 89 9.42 5.83 -11.38
CA ASN A 89 10.75 5.78 -10.85
C ASN A 89 10.85 6.72 -9.66
N GLN A 90 11.66 6.37 -8.68
CA GLN A 90 11.94 7.22 -7.54
C GLN A 90 13.45 7.27 -7.28
N SER A 91 13.91 8.45 -6.85
CA SER A 91 15.22 8.70 -6.30
C SER A 91 15.11 9.58 -5.06
N VAL A 92 15.95 9.32 -4.05
CA VAL A 92 16.10 10.14 -2.85
C VAL A 92 17.08 11.28 -3.09
N GLU A 93 18.12 11.06 -3.90
CA GLU A 93 19.17 12.07 -4.18
C GLU A 93 19.60 12.04 -5.66
N PRO A 94 19.30 13.09 -6.46
CA PRO A 94 18.36 14.15 -6.12
C PRO A 94 16.95 13.58 -5.89
N PHE A 95 16.17 14.21 -5.01
CA PHE A 95 14.79 13.77 -4.78
C PHE A 95 13.97 14.05 -6.03
N GLN A 96 13.53 12.97 -6.67
CA GLN A 96 12.63 13.02 -7.81
C GLN A 96 11.77 11.77 -7.82
N THR A 97 10.49 11.95 -8.11
CA THR A 97 9.55 10.85 -8.36
C THR A 97 8.86 11.11 -9.68
N GLU A 98 8.85 10.09 -10.55
CA GLU A 98 8.00 10.03 -11.73
C GLU A 98 6.90 9.01 -11.49
N LEU A 99 5.69 9.38 -11.85
CA LEU A 99 4.52 8.52 -11.74
C LEU A 99 3.67 8.70 -12.99
N ILE A 100 3.35 7.61 -13.66
CA ILE A 100 2.41 7.58 -14.77
C ILE A 100 1.24 6.73 -14.30
N LEU A 101 0.07 7.36 -14.18
CA LEU A 101 -1.18 6.69 -13.83
C LEU A 101 -1.98 6.43 -15.09
N ASP A 102 -2.35 5.18 -15.32
CA ASP A 102 -3.18 4.74 -16.43
C ASP A 102 -4.53 4.27 -15.89
N ALA A 103 -5.58 5.06 -16.10
CA ALA A 103 -6.94 4.75 -15.66
C ALA A 103 -7.77 4.25 -16.84
N LYS A 104 -8.38 3.07 -16.72
CA LYS A 104 -9.35 2.57 -17.70
C LYS A 104 -10.75 2.98 -17.29
N VAL A 105 -11.44 3.68 -18.17
CA VAL A 105 -12.81 4.16 -17.92
C VAL A 105 -13.72 3.69 -19.06
N ASN A 106 -14.89 3.17 -18.70
CA ASN A 106 -15.95 2.90 -19.67
C ASN A 106 -16.84 4.15 -19.80
N MET A 107 -16.86 4.76 -20.98
CA MET A 107 -17.71 5.91 -21.27
C MET A 107 -18.62 5.56 -22.45
N GLN A 108 -19.93 5.52 -22.20
CA GLN A 108 -20.95 5.27 -23.24
C GLN A 108 -20.68 3.98 -24.06
N GLY A 109 -20.14 2.93 -23.43
CA GLY A 109 -19.81 1.68 -24.10
C GLY A 109 -18.44 1.64 -24.80
N VAL A 110 -17.67 2.75 -24.78
CA VAL A 110 -16.29 2.81 -25.27
C VAL A 110 -15.33 2.73 -24.08
N ASN A 111 -14.40 1.78 -24.12
CA ASN A 111 -13.32 1.70 -23.15
C ASN A 111 -12.19 2.64 -23.59
N THR A 112 -11.93 3.68 -22.79
CA THR A 112 -10.82 4.62 -23.01
C THR A 112 -9.81 4.49 -21.87
N THR A 113 -8.52 4.56 -22.19
CA THR A 113 -7.45 4.64 -21.20
C THR A 113 -6.92 6.06 -21.14
N PHE A 114 -6.90 6.65 -19.96
CA PHE A 114 -6.32 7.96 -19.70
C PHE A 114 -5.01 7.80 -18.96
N SER A 115 -3.94 8.38 -19.51
CA SER A 115 -2.63 8.44 -18.88
C SER A 115 -2.40 9.81 -18.27
N VAL A 116 -2.05 9.86 -16.98
CA VAL A 116 -1.72 11.08 -16.24
C VAL A 116 -0.24 11.00 -15.79
N PRO A 117 0.68 11.53 -16.61
CA PRO A 117 2.07 11.72 -16.22
C PRO A 117 2.22 12.76 -15.11
N MET A 118 3.03 12.43 -14.11
CA MET A 118 3.37 13.30 -13.00
C MET A 118 4.86 13.24 -12.71
N ILE A 119 5.43 14.41 -12.44
CA ILE A 119 6.80 14.56 -11.99
C ILE A 119 6.78 15.35 -10.69
N MET A 120 7.54 14.91 -9.69
CA MET A 120 7.64 15.58 -8.41
C MET A 120 9.11 15.66 -8.01
N ASN A 121 9.53 16.80 -7.50
CA ASN A 121 10.84 17.00 -6.87
C ASN A 121 10.70 17.76 -5.55
N GLN A 122 11.81 18.30 -5.03
CA GLN A 122 11.82 18.99 -3.73
C GLN A 122 11.01 20.28 -3.70
N ASP A 123 10.86 20.93 -4.85
CA ASP A 123 10.31 22.28 -4.95
C ASP A 123 8.90 22.29 -5.54
N LYS A 124 8.63 21.34 -6.44
CA LYS A 124 7.49 21.39 -7.35
C LYS A 124 6.94 20.01 -7.69
N MET A 125 5.66 20.02 -8.03
CA MET A 125 5.00 18.92 -8.73
C MET A 125 4.43 19.42 -10.05
N TRP A 126 4.56 18.62 -11.10
CA TRP A 126 3.97 18.85 -12.40
C TRP A 126 3.02 17.71 -12.74
N ILE A 127 1.78 18.05 -13.07
CA ILE A 127 0.75 17.08 -13.46
C ILE A 127 0.35 17.39 -14.89
N LYS A 128 0.57 16.45 -15.82
CA LYS A 128 0.16 16.62 -17.20
C LYS A 128 -1.33 16.40 -17.32
N VAL A 129 -2.03 17.38 -17.89
CA VAL A 129 -3.46 17.28 -18.17
C VAL A 129 -3.65 16.33 -19.35
N PRO A 130 -4.39 15.22 -19.18
CA PRO A 130 -4.66 14.30 -20.27
C PRO A 130 -5.56 14.94 -21.34
N ALA A 131 -5.73 14.25 -22.47
CA ALA A 131 -6.71 14.64 -23.48
C ALA A 131 -8.13 14.51 -22.93
N LEU A 132 -8.69 15.62 -22.46
CA LEU A 132 -10.03 15.71 -21.85
C LEU A 132 -11.03 16.38 -22.82
N GLY A 133 -10.90 16.15 -24.12
CA GLY A 133 -11.74 16.78 -25.17
C GLY A 133 -13.25 16.54 -25.08
N PHE A 134 -13.72 15.79 -24.07
CA PHE A 134 -15.14 15.60 -23.74
C PHE A 134 -15.64 16.54 -22.62
N ILE A 135 -14.75 17.26 -21.92
CA ILE A 135 -15.10 18.26 -20.90
C ILE A 135 -15.05 19.64 -21.57
N PRO A 136 -16.20 20.30 -21.81
CA PRO A 136 -16.24 21.62 -22.42
C PRO A 136 -15.40 22.62 -21.61
N GLY A 137 -14.52 23.36 -22.28
CA GLY A 137 -13.68 24.40 -21.66
C GLY A 137 -12.31 23.94 -21.16
N MET A 138 -11.96 22.65 -21.30
CA MET A 138 -10.64 22.10 -20.93
C MET A 138 -9.65 22.05 -22.09
N GLU A 139 -10.05 22.44 -23.32
CA GLU A 139 -9.26 22.26 -24.55
C GLU A 139 -7.92 23.00 -24.50
N LYS A 140 -7.86 24.13 -23.80
CA LYS A 140 -6.65 24.93 -23.66
C LYS A 140 -5.62 24.32 -22.69
N LEU A 141 -6.07 23.45 -21.79
CA LEU A 141 -5.22 22.81 -20.78
C LEU A 141 -4.65 21.48 -21.29
N GLU A 142 -5.23 20.91 -22.34
CA GLU A 142 -4.85 19.61 -22.87
C GLU A 142 -3.36 19.53 -23.22
N GLY A 143 -2.69 18.49 -22.68
CA GLY A 143 -1.28 18.24 -22.91
C GLY A 143 -0.31 19.20 -22.19
N LYS A 144 -0.81 20.24 -21.53
CA LYS A 144 -0.03 21.13 -20.66
C LYS A 144 0.19 20.50 -19.29
N TYR A 145 1.20 20.97 -18.58
CA TYR A 145 1.49 20.61 -17.21
C TYR A 145 0.95 21.69 -16.27
N ILE A 146 0.19 21.28 -15.26
CA ILE A 146 -0.12 22.14 -14.12
C ILE A 146 1.07 22.06 -13.17
N GLU A 147 1.71 23.20 -12.91
CA GLU A 147 2.79 23.32 -11.93
C GLU A 147 2.22 23.70 -10.57
N LEU A 148 2.52 22.87 -9.58
CA LEU A 148 2.25 23.09 -8.17
C LEU A 148 3.58 23.42 -7.49
N ASP A 149 3.87 24.71 -7.31
CA ASP A 149 5.03 25.18 -6.55
C ASP A 149 4.70 25.16 -5.06
N TYR A 150 5.46 24.39 -4.28
CA TYR A 150 5.19 24.20 -2.86
C TYR A 150 5.33 25.50 -2.05
N LYS A 151 6.22 26.39 -2.46
CA LYS A 151 6.39 27.70 -1.82
C LYS A 151 5.21 28.61 -2.15
N GLU A 152 4.75 28.64 -3.40
CA GLU A 152 3.54 29.38 -3.80
C GLU A 152 2.31 28.87 -3.05
N MET A 153 2.13 27.54 -2.98
CA MET A 153 1.03 26.92 -2.23
C MET A 153 1.04 27.32 -0.76
N LYS A 154 2.21 27.32 -0.13
CA LYS A 154 2.36 27.72 1.27
C LYS A 154 1.98 29.19 1.48
N GLN A 155 2.46 30.08 0.60
CA GLN A 155 2.12 31.51 0.65
C GLN A 155 0.62 31.76 0.47
N MET A 156 -0.03 31.04 -0.45
CA MET A 156 -1.47 31.15 -0.66
C MET A 156 -2.26 30.67 0.57
N ALA A 157 -1.87 29.55 1.18
CA ALA A 157 -2.52 29.05 2.39
C ALA A 157 -2.39 30.06 3.55
N GLU A 158 -1.17 30.58 3.77
CA GLU A 158 -0.90 31.61 4.78
C GLU A 158 -1.74 32.89 4.55
N ALA A 159 -1.85 33.35 3.30
CA ALA A 159 -2.66 34.51 2.95
C ALA A 159 -4.18 34.30 3.21
N GLN A 160 -4.66 33.06 3.13
CA GLN A 160 -6.04 32.68 3.42
C GLN A 160 -6.27 32.35 4.91
N GLY A 161 -5.24 32.49 5.76
CA GLY A 161 -5.31 32.11 7.16
C GLY A 161 -5.51 30.60 7.37
N GLN A 162 -5.21 29.79 6.35
CA GLN A 162 -5.31 28.34 6.41
C GLN A 162 -3.93 27.71 6.69
N PRO A 163 -3.84 26.62 7.48
CA PRO A 163 -2.60 25.89 7.63
C PRO A 163 -2.12 25.38 6.27
N ALA A 164 -0.86 25.62 5.93
CA ALA A 164 -0.27 25.12 4.70
C ALA A 164 -0.09 23.59 4.78
N SER A 165 -1.02 22.82 4.20
CA SER A 165 -0.88 21.37 4.02
C SER A 165 0.03 21.03 2.83
N VAL A 166 1.24 21.60 2.81
CA VAL A 166 2.21 21.41 1.73
C VAL A 166 3.30 20.44 2.19
N PRO A 167 3.64 19.41 1.40
CA PRO A 167 4.73 18.50 1.75
C PRO A 167 6.07 19.23 1.92
N ASP A 168 6.82 18.88 2.98
CA ASP A 168 8.20 19.32 3.19
C ASP A 168 9.17 18.20 2.80
N PHE A 169 9.90 18.40 1.71
CA PHE A 169 10.90 17.45 1.19
C PHE A 169 12.33 17.82 1.59
N SER A 170 12.52 18.70 2.58
CA SER A 170 13.85 18.96 3.13
C SER A 170 14.49 17.67 3.66
N PRO A 171 15.84 17.56 3.65
CA PRO A 171 16.52 16.36 4.12
C PRO A 171 16.13 15.96 5.56
N GLU A 172 15.89 16.94 6.44
CA GLU A 172 15.44 16.68 7.81
C GLU A 172 14.01 16.13 7.86
N ALA A 173 13.08 16.73 7.10
CA ALA A 173 11.70 16.27 7.03
C ALA A 173 11.60 14.86 6.44
N MET A 174 12.31 14.60 5.33
CA MET A 174 12.41 13.29 4.70
C MET A 174 12.96 12.23 5.65
N LYS A 175 13.99 12.56 6.43
CA LYS A 175 14.53 11.66 7.46
C LYS A 175 13.49 11.34 8.52
N LYS A 176 12.79 12.34 9.07
CA LYS A 176 11.73 12.13 10.07
C LYS A 176 10.58 11.31 9.51
N GLN A 177 10.17 11.56 8.27
CA GLN A 177 9.13 10.78 7.59
C GLN A 177 9.55 9.31 7.47
N LYS A 178 10.78 9.04 7.03
CA LYS A 178 11.32 7.67 6.95
C LYS A 178 11.35 6.97 8.31
N GLU A 179 11.81 7.65 9.36
CA GLU A 179 11.79 7.12 10.73
C GLU A 179 10.36 6.80 11.20
N ALA A 180 9.39 7.67 10.89
CA ALA A 180 7.98 7.44 11.17
C ALA A 180 7.44 6.23 10.40
N THR A 181 7.73 6.10 9.10
CA THR A 181 7.30 4.95 8.30
C THR A 181 7.89 3.64 8.81
N VAL A 182 9.15 3.63 9.27
CA VAL A 182 9.75 2.45 9.93
C VAL A 182 9.00 2.08 11.19
N LYS A 183 8.64 3.06 12.05
CA LYS A 183 7.83 2.80 13.25
C LYS A 183 6.42 2.29 12.91
N ILE A 184 5.81 2.80 11.83
CA ILE A 184 4.52 2.31 11.34
C ILE A 184 4.64 0.84 10.91
N VAL A 185 5.67 0.50 10.13
CA VAL A 185 5.96 -0.91 9.79
C VAL A 185 6.14 -1.73 11.07
N ASP A 186 6.89 -1.25 12.05
CA ASP A 186 7.03 -1.97 13.33
C ASP A 186 5.68 -2.22 14.02
N SER A 187 4.82 -1.20 14.12
CA SER A 187 3.49 -1.34 14.73
C SER A 187 2.57 -2.29 13.96
N MET A 188 2.65 -2.31 12.63
CA MET A 188 1.87 -3.22 11.78
C MET A 188 2.24 -4.70 12.01
N PHE A 189 3.50 -5.01 12.31
CA PHE A 189 3.93 -6.39 12.52
C PHE A 189 3.90 -6.79 14.00
N LYS A 190 4.25 -5.90 14.92
CA LYS A 190 4.48 -6.16 16.35
C LYS A 190 3.38 -7.01 17.00
N HIS A 191 2.12 -6.69 16.76
CA HIS A 191 0.98 -7.27 17.49
C HIS A 191 0.40 -8.56 16.91
N TYR A 192 0.77 -8.95 15.69
CA TYR A 192 0.32 -10.21 15.11
C TYR A 192 1.31 -11.34 15.41
N GLY A 193 0.78 -12.52 15.69
CA GLY A 193 1.58 -13.73 15.88
C GLY A 193 2.25 -14.20 14.57
N PRO A 194 3.30 -15.03 14.65
CA PRO A 194 3.98 -15.57 13.47
C PRO A 194 3.07 -16.49 12.63
N ASP A 195 1.99 -17.01 13.22
CA ASP A 195 0.97 -17.83 12.56
C ASP A 195 0.17 -17.09 11.47
N TYR A 196 0.10 -15.76 11.54
CA TYR A 196 -0.45 -14.96 10.45
C TYR A 196 0.47 -14.91 9.22
N PHE A 197 1.76 -15.20 9.36
CA PHE A 197 2.77 -15.01 8.31
C PHE A 197 3.36 -16.35 7.90
N VAL A 198 2.71 -16.99 6.93
CA VAL A 198 3.06 -18.34 6.48
C VAL A 198 3.91 -18.30 5.23
N GLU A 199 4.77 -19.30 5.09
CA GLU A 199 5.48 -19.52 3.83
C GLU A 199 4.51 -20.01 2.76
N ALA A 200 4.64 -19.43 1.57
CA ALA A 200 3.88 -19.82 0.39
C ALA A 200 4.83 -20.24 -0.74
N LYS A 201 4.26 -20.90 -1.74
CA LYS A 201 4.95 -21.29 -2.96
C LYS A 201 4.60 -20.35 -4.11
N LYS A 202 5.45 -20.32 -5.14
CA LYS A 202 5.23 -19.47 -6.33
C LYS A 202 3.90 -19.78 -7.01
N GLU A 203 3.51 -21.04 -7.04
CA GLU A 203 2.30 -21.52 -7.71
C GLU A 203 1.01 -21.05 -7.01
N GLU A 204 1.11 -20.57 -5.77
CA GLU A 204 -0.02 -20.01 -5.01
C GLU A 204 -0.27 -18.53 -5.36
N ILE A 205 0.69 -17.85 -5.98
CA ILE A 205 0.57 -16.44 -6.36
C ILE A 205 -0.01 -16.35 -7.76
N THR A 206 -1.24 -15.84 -7.85
CA THR A 206 -1.89 -15.55 -9.14
C THR A 206 -1.05 -14.53 -9.92
N ASN A 207 -0.78 -14.81 -11.20
CA ASN A 207 -0.10 -13.91 -12.14
C ASN A 207 1.29 -13.42 -11.69
N LEU A 208 2.04 -14.19 -10.89
CA LEU A 208 3.42 -13.85 -10.56
C LEU A 208 4.25 -13.65 -11.85
N PRO A 209 4.83 -12.46 -12.10
CA PRO A 209 5.61 -12.24 -13.31
C PRO A 209 6.83 -13.17 -13.38
N ALA A 210 7.07 -13.76 -14.55
CA ALA A 210 8.10 -14.78 -14.74
C ALA A 210 9.54 -14.29 -14.42
N ASP A 211 9.78 -12.98 -14.51
CA ASP A 211 11.07 -12.37 -14.22
C ASP A 211 11.29 -12.04 -12.73
N VAL A 212 10.27 -12.25 -11.87
CA VAL A 212 10.38 -12.08 -10.42
C VAL A 212 11.16 -13.24 -9.81
N LYS A 213 12.31 -12.93 -9.22
CA LYS A 213 13.11 -13.88 -8.45
C LYS A 213 12.65 -13.87 -7.00
N ALA A 214 12.18 -15.02 -6.52
CA ALA A 214 11.80 -15.23 -5.13
C ALA A 214 12.82 -16.14 -4.45
N ASP A 215 13.32 -15.71 -3.29
CA ASP A 215 14.03 -16.56 -2.33
C ASP A 215 13.03 -17.05 -1.27
N ARG A 216 12.25 -16.12 -0.69
CA ARG A 216 11.13 -16.42 0.22
C ARG A 216 9.84 -15.80 -0.29
N ILE A 217 8.71 -16.39 0.06
CA ILE A 217 7.39 -15.86 -0.23
C ILE A 217 6.57 -15.96 1.04
N ILE A 218 6.25 -14.81 1.62
CA ILE A 218 5.47 -14.74 2.84
C ILE A 218 4.05 -14.35 2.49
N ASN A 219 3.06 -15.14 2.89
CA ASN A 219 1.65 -14.79 2.82
C ASN A 219 1.15 -14.41 4.20
N MET A 220 0.58 -13.22 4.35
CA MET A 220 -0.23 -12.89 5.51
C MET A 220 -1.63 -13.51 5.33
N LYS A 221 -1.90 -14.59 6.07
CA LYS A 221 -3.11 -15.40 5.91
C LYS A 221 -4.22 -14.92 6.85
N LEU A 222 -5.29 -14.43 6.25
CA LEU A 222 -6.55 -14.13 6.94
C LEU A 222 -7.65 -15.09 6.47
N THR A 223 -8.43 -15.59 7.41
CA THR A 223 -9.49 -16.59 7.23
C THR A 223 -10.67 -16.25 8.15
N ASN A 224 -11.82 -16.87 7.93
CA ASN A 224 -12.98 -16.65 8.80
C ASN A 224 -12.68 -17.03 10.28
N ASP A 225 -11.79 -18.01 10.50
CA ASP A 225 -11.44 -18.52 11.84
C ASP A 225 -10.64 -17.50 12.66
N ASN A 226 -9.74 -16.76 12.01
CA ASN A 226 -8.87 -15.77 12.66
C ASN A 226 -9.29 -14.31 12.41
N LEU A 227 -10.44 -14.08 11.75
CA LEU A 227 -10.95 -12.74 11.46
C LEU A 227 -11.22 -11.91 12.73
N ILE A 228 -11.94 -12.46 13.72
CA ILE A 228 -12.29 -11.70 14.94
C ILE A 228 -11.03 -11.32 15.73
N PRO A 229 -10.10 -12.25 16.04
CA PRO A 229 -8.83 -11.87 16.68
C PRO A 229 -8.04 -10.85 15.86
N PHE A 230 -8.01 -10.99 14.52
CA PHE A 230 -7.33 -10.03 13.65
C PHE A 230 -7.92 -8.63 13.79
N LEU A 231 -9.24 -8.46 13.60
CA LEU A 231 -9.94 -7.17 13.71
C LEU A 231 -9.72 -6.53 15.07
N LYS A 232 -9.84 -7.32 16.14
CA LYS A 232 -9.63 -6.86 17.51
C LYS A 232 -8.21 -6.37 17.72
N THR A 233 -7.20 -7.12 17.28
CA THR A 233 -5.79 -6.71 17.35
C THR A 233 -5.54 -5.42 16.57
N THR A 234 -6.13 -5.30 15.37
CA THR A 234 -6.01 -4.11 14.52
C THR A 234 -6.54 -2.86 15.24
N VAL A 235 -7.78 -2.95 15.76
CA VAL A 235 -8.47 -1.83 16.40
C VAL A 235 -7.87 -1.48 17.76
N ASP A 236 -7.53 -2.48 18.58
CA ASP A 236 -7.04 -2.26 19.95
C ASP A 236 -5.59 -1.78 19.98
N ASN A 237 -4.76 -2.22 19.04
CA ASN A 237 -3.30 -2.03 19.13
C ASN A 237 -2.70 -1.34 17.91
N VAL A 238 -2.98 -1.84 16.71
CA VAL A 238 -2.29 -1.38 15.49
C VAL A 238 -2.70 0.05 15.14
N ILE A 239 -3.99 0.33 14.98
CA ILE A 239 -4.49 1.66 14.62
C ILE A 239 -4.04 2.71 15.66
N PRO A 240 -4.22 2.51 16.98
CA PRO A 240 -3.77 3.47 17.98
C PRO A 240 -2.27 3.75 17.93
N GLU A 241 -1.43 2.74 17.71
CA GLU A 241 0.02 2.95 17.59
C GLU A 241 0.38 3.71 16.30
N VAL A 242 -0.22 3.36 15.17
CA VAL A 242 0.01 4.06 13.88
C VAL A 242 -0.42 5.53 13.99
N VAL A 243 -1.61 5.79 14.51
CA VAL A 243 -2.10 7.15 14.77
C VAL A 243 -1.14 7.92 15.66
N LYS A 244 -0.67 7.29 16.76
CA LYS A 244 0.30 7.92 17.66
C LYS A 244 1.56 8.32 16.89
N VAL A 245 2.15 7.42 16.12
CA VAL A 245 3.33 7.71 15.30
C VAL A 245 3.08 8.86 14.33
N MET A 246 1.93 8.86 13.64
CA MET A 246 1.56 9.96 12.73
C MET A 246 1.41 11.29 13.49
N SER A 247 0.72 11.30 14.62
CA SER A 247 0.51 12.52 15.43
C SER A 247 1.81 13.13 15.98
N GLU A 248 2.83 12.30 16.20
CA GLU A 248 4.17 12.73 16.65
C GLU A 248 5.07 13.16 15.48
N THR A 249 4.67 12.91 14.22
CA THR A 249 5.47 13.20 13.03
C THR A 249 5.10 14.56 12.45
N PRO A 250 6.03 15.54 12.34
CA PRO A 250 5.71 16.90 11.89
C PRO A 250 4.91 16.97 10.58
N ALA A 251 5.23 16.13 9.60
CA ALA A 251 4.56 16.08 8.30
C ALA A 251 3.05 15.76 8.38
N TYR A 252 2.63 15.01 9.40
CA TYR A 252 1.22 14.66 9.60
C TYR A 252 0.62 15.42 10.79
N LYS A 253 1.46 16.03 11.63
CA LYS A 253 1.05 16.77 12.82
C LYS A 253 0.13 17.92 12.44
N ASP A 254 0.43 18.70 11.42
CA ASP A 254 -0.43 19.85 11.06
C ASP A 254 -1.75 19.42 10.39
N ILE A 255 -1.78 18.22 9.77
CA ILE A 255 -3.00 17.59 9.26
C ILE A 255 -3.86 17.07 10.42
N LEU A 256 -3.23 16.47 11.43
CA LEU A 256 -3.91 15.83 12.57
C LEU A 256 -4.18 16.78 13.74
N ALA A 257 -3.45 17.88 13.86
CA ALA A 257 -3.55 18.86 14.95
C ALA A 257 -4.66 19.88 14.74
N GLN A 258 -5.33 19.89 13.58
CA GLN A 258 -6.50 20.73 13.35
C GLN A 258 -7.66 20.39 14.31
N ASP A 259 -7.68 19.20 14.93
CA ASP A 259 -8.66 18.85 15.96
C ASP A 259 -8.10 17.86 17.00
N SER A 260 -7.52 18.38 18.07
CA SER A 260 -7.15 17.56 19.25
C SER A 260 -8.36 16.83 19.87
N THR A 261 -9.55 17.40 19.70
CA THR A 261 -10.87 16.78 19.99
C THR A 261 -11.12 15.55 19.11
N GLN A 262 -10.88 15.62 17.79
CA GLN A 262 -11.07 14.48 16.87
C GLN A 262 -10.14 13.31 17.18
N LEU A 263 -8.90 13.55 17.64
CA LEU A 263 -8.01 12.46 18.03
C LEU A 263 -8.54 11.70 19.26
N GLU A 264 -9.07 12.40 20.25
CA GLU A 264 -9.69 11.78 21.42
C GLU A 264 -11.04 11.13 21.08
N GLU A 265 -11.84 11.74 20.22
CA GLU A 265 -13.08 11.15 19.69
C GLU A 265 -12.81 9.89 18.87
N MET A 266 -11.77 9.89 18.03
CA MET A 266 -11.35 8.71 17.28
C MET A 266 -10.86 7.61 18.23
N LYS A 267 -10.08 7.94 19.27
CA LYS A 267 -9.70 6.95 20.30
C LYS A 267 -10.93 6.37 21.00
N LYS A 268 -11.94 7.20 21.30
CA LYS A 268 -13.21 6.75 21.88
C LYS A 268 -13.98 5.86 20.90
N GLY A 269 -14.08 6.26 19.64
CA GLY A 269 -14.71 5.49 18.56
C GLY A 269 -14.03 4.15 18.34
N LEU A 270 -12.70 4.05 18.42
CA LEU A 270 -11.99 2.77 18.34
C LEU A 270 -12.35 1.85 19.51
N LYS A 271 -12.53 2.38 20.73
CA LYS A 271 -13.01 1.57 21.86
C LYS A 271 -14.45 1.10 21.68
N GLU A 272 -15.31 1.95 21.12
CA GLU A 272 -16.69 1.60 20.78
C GLU A 272 -16.72 0.50 19.71
N VAL A 273 -15.95 0.64 18.63
CA VAL A 273 -15.78 -0.38 17.58
C VAL A 273 -15.24 -1.69 18.16
N SER A 274 -14.25 -1.64 19.04
CA SER A 274 -13.71 -2.83 19.71
C SER A 274 -14.79 -3.55 20.54
N ALA A 275 -15.55 -2.80 21.33
CA ALA A 275 -16.67 -3.34 22.10
C ALA A 275 -17.78 -3.91 21.18
N GLU A 276 -18.04 -3.29 20.04
CA GLU A 276 -18.98 -3.78 19.04
C GLU A 276 -18.51 -5.07 18.37
N ILE A 277 -17.20 -5.22 18.11
CA ILE A 277 -16.63 -6.48 17.62
C ILE A 277 -16.88 -7.60 18.62
N ASP A 278 -16.62 -7.36 19.91
CA ASP A 278 -16.82 -8.38 20.96
C ASP A 278 -18.30 -8.73 21.13
N LYS A 279 -19.18 -7.72 21.13
CA LYS A 279 -20.64 -7.89 21.27
C LYS A 279 -21.25 -8.62 20.09
N ASN A 280 -20.79 -8.33 18.87
CA ASN A 280 -21.38 -8.84 17.63
C ASN A 280 -20.54 -9.93 16.96
N LYS A 281 -19.56 -10.52 17.65
CA LYS A 281 -18.62 -11.50 17.07
C LYS A 281 -19.29 -12.65 16.30
N ASP A 282 -20.43 -13.14 16.79
CA ASP A 282 -21.13 -14.26 16.17
C ASP A 282 -21.89 -13.81 14.91
N LEU A 283 -22.44 -12.59 14.93
CA LEU A 283 -23.03 -11.95 13.75
C LEU A 283 -21.97 -11.61 12.70
N ILE A 284 -20.79 -11.12 13.12
CA ILE A 284 -19.68 -10.85 12.20
C ILE A 284 -19.26 -12.17 11.55
N LYS A 285 -19.10 -13.25 12.31
CA LYS A 285 -18.75 -14.57 11.77
C LYS A 285 -19.81 -15.15 10.83
N SER A 286 -21.09 -14.92 11.09
CA SER A 286 -22.16 -15.44 10.24
C SER A 286 -22.36 -14.61 8.97
N ASN A 287 -22.13 -13.30 9.05
CA ASN A 287 -22.40 -12.36 7.97
C ASN A 287 -21.19 -12.15 7.05
N PHE A 288 -19.95 -12.25 7.56
CA PHE A 288 -18.73 -12.13 6.75
C PHE A 288 -18.27 -13.50 6.27
N ASN A 289 -17.99 -13.58 4.98
CA ASN A 289 -17.47 -14.77 4.34
C ASN A 289 -16.26 -14.39 3.48
N ILE A 290 -15.08 -14.60 4.03
CA ILE A 290 -13.81 -14.44 3.31
C ILE A 290 -13.68 -15.56 2.29
N GLN A 291 -13.75 -15.20 1.00
CA GLN A 291 -13.46 -16.09 -0.12
C GLN A 291 -11.96 -16.17 -0.37
N LYS A 292 -11.29 -15.01 -0.29
CA LYS A 292 -9.84 -14.86 -0.36
C LYS A 292 -9.40 -13.71 0.54
N ALA A 293 -8.27 -13.85 1.21
CA ALA A 293 -7.61 -12.74 1.88
C ALA A 293 -6.11 -13.04 1.98
N ASN A 294 -5.46 -13.02 0.83
CA ASN A 294 -4.03 -13.25 0.73
C ASN A 294 -3.29 -11.93 0.60
N THR A 295 -2.16 -11.82 1.28
CA THR A 295 -1.21 -10.72 1.11
C THR A 295 0.18 -11.30 0.99
N TYR A 296 0.66 -11.45 -0.24
CA TYR A 296 1.97 -11.98 -0.55
C TYR A 296 3.03 -10.89 -0.57
N VAL A 297 4.14 -11.15 0.10
CA VAL A 297 5.39 -10.41 0.02
C VAL A 297 6.43 -11.38 -0.52
N VAL A 298 6.87 -11.16 -1.75
CA VAL A 298 7.96 -11.92 -2.35
C VAL A 298 9.26 -11.25 -1.97
N VAL A 299 10.18 -11.99 -1.37
CA VAL A 299 11.48 -11.49 -0.90
C VAL A 299 12.58 -12.15 -1.70
N ASP A 300 13.50 -11.35 -2.26
CA ASP A 300 14.68 -11.86 -2.96
C ASP A 300 15.85 -12.17 -2.01
N LYS A 301 16.92 -12.74 -2.54
CA LYS A 301 18.13 -13.10 -1.79
C LYS A 301 18.85 -11.91 -1.11
N ASP A 302 18.55 -10.69 -1.52
CA ASP A 302 19.15 -9.46 -1.02
C ASP A 302 18.16 -8.70 -0.09
N ASN A 303 17.09 -9.38 0.33
CA ASN A 303 15.99 -8.88 1.16
C ASN A 303 15.19 -7.72 0.55
N ASN A 304 15.22 -7.54 -0.78
CA ASN A 304 14.31 -6.60 -1.44
C ASN A 304 12.93 -7.24 -1.66
N ILE A 305 11.94 -6.40 -1.94
CA ILE A 305 10.60 -6.84 -2.31
C ILE A 305 10.37 -6.65 -3.81
N PRO A 306 10.72 -7.63 -4.67
CA PRO A 306 10.48 -7.55 -6.10
C PRO A 306 9.02 -7.63 -6.48
N TYR A 307 8.17 -8.20 -5.61
CA TYR A 307 6.74 -8.32 -5.89
C TYR A 307 5.91 -8.35 -4.61
N GLN A 308 4.78 -7.65 -4.62
CA GLN A 308 3.73 -7.70 -3.60
C GLN A 308 2.39 -7.93 -4.27
N LEU A 309 1.54 -8.74 -3.65
CA LEU A 309 0.16 -8.97 -4.08
C LEU A 309 -0.78 -8.97 -2.89
N VAL A 310 -1.79 -8.11 -2.90
CA VAL A 310 -2.99 -8.21 -2.08
C VAL A 310 -4.09 -8.78 -2.99
N ASP A 311 -4.70 -9.90 -2.60
CA ASP A 311 -5.85 -10.52 -3.30
C ASP A 311 -6.92 -10.85 -2.25
N TRP A 312 -7.83 -9.90 -2.06
CA TRP A 312 -8.91 -9.96 -1.08
C TRP A 312 -10.25 -10.04 -1.80
N ASP A 313 -11.10 -10.95 -1.34
CA ASP A 313 -12.45 -11.16 -1.82
C ASP A 313 -13.33 -11.59 -0.64
N VAL A 314 -14.27 -10.73 -0.28
CA VAL A 314 -15.13 -10.88 0.89
C VAL A 314 -16.57 -10.72 0.47
N LYS A 315 -17.43 -11.64 0.94
CA LYS A 315 -18.88 -11.52 0.82
C LYS A 315 -19.48 -11.17 2.16
N VAL A 316 -20.37 -10.20 2.17
CA VAL A 316 -21.13 -9.77 3.35
C VAL A 316 -22.61 -10.04 3.08
N SER A 317 -23.25 -10.83 3.93
CA SER A 317 -24.69 -11.11 3.84
C SER A 317 -25.32 -10.94 5.21
N ASP A 318 -26.43 -10.21 5.31
CA ASP A 318 -27.19 -10.15 6.56
C ASP A 318 -27.99 -11.45 6.71
N LYS A 319 -27.54 -12.34 7.60
CA LYS A 319 -28.23 -13.61 7.85
C LYS A 319 -29.55 -13.44 8.60
N GLU A 320 -29.74 -12.34 9.32
CA GLU A 320 -30.99 -12.02 10.00
C GLU A 320 -32.02 -11.41 9.05
N LYS A 321 -31.55 -10.81 7.94
CA LYS A 321 -32.36 -10.23 6.86
C LYS A 321 -31.91 -10.74 5.49
N PRO A 322 -32.17 -12.02 5.15
CA PRO A 322 -31.73 -12.60 3.87
C PRO A 322 -32.22 -11.85 2.63
N GLU A 323 -33.36 -11.17 2.75
CA GLU A 323 -33.94 -10.31 1.71
C GLU A 323 -33.06 -9.09 1.37
N ALA A 324 -32.16 -8.70 2.26
CA ALA A 324 -31.16 -7.66 2.00
C ALA A 324 -30.03 -8.14 1.08
N GLY A 325 -30.00 -9.42 0.68
CA GLY A 325 -29.07 -9.97 -0.30
C GLY A 325 -27.62 -10.07 0.20
N THR A 326 -26.69 -10.30 -0.73
CA THR A 326 -25.24 -10.39 -0.46
C THR A 326 -24.50 -9.28 -1.20
N ILE A 327 -23.52 -8.67 -0.55
CA ILE A 327 -22.59 -7.70 -1.13
C ILE A 327 -21.22 -8.38 -1.25
N GLY A 328 -20.66 -8.43 -2.44
CA GLY A 328 -19.28 -8.85 -2.68
C GLY A 328 -18.34 -7.64 -2.74
N ILE A 329 -17.20 -7.71 -2.09
CA ILE A 329 -16.15 -6.69 -2.14
C ILE A 329 -14.85 -7.40 -2.47
N SER A 330 -14.22 -7.03 -3.59
CA SER A 330 -12.94 -7.57 -3.99
C SER A 330 -11.93 -6.45 -4.22
N LEU A 331 -10.72 -6.65 -3.72
CA LEU A 331 -9.58 -5.77 -3.87
C LEU A 331 -8.39 -6.59 -4.35
N SER A 332 -7.79 -6.19 -5.46
CA SER A 332 -6.50 -6.72 -5.89
C SER A 332 -5.52 -5.58 -6.08
N PHE A 333 -4.39 -5.64 -5.40
CA PHE A 333 -3.28 -4.71 -5.55
C PHE A 333 -2.03 -5.52 -5.87
N GLU A 334 -1.40 -5.24 -6.99
CA GLU A 334 -0.12 -5.83 -7.37
C GLU A 334 0.93 -4.72 -7.50
N GLN A 335 2.12 -4.98 -6.98
CA GLN A 335 3.25 -4.07 -7.12
C GLN A 335 4.52 -4.84 -7.40
N LYS A 336 5.17 -4.50 -8.50
CA LYS A 336 6.51 -4.93 -8.84
C LYS A 336 7.50 -3.81 -8.56
N THR A 337 8.65 -4.17 -8.01
CA THR A 337 9.76 -3.26 -7.78
C THR A 337 11.02 -3.81 -8.42
N SER A 338 11.86 -2.94 -8.99
CA SER A 338 13.11 -3.34 -9.64
C SER A 338 14.11 -2.18 -9.64
N ASN A 339 15.29 -2.39 -10.25
CA ASN A 339 16.31 -1.36 -10.42
C ASN A 339 16.70 -0.66 -9.09
N TYR A 340 16.94 -1.46 -8.05
CA TYR A 340 17.28 -0.97 -6.72
C TYR A 340 18.64 -0.28 -6.66
N ASN A 341 18.70 0.92 -6.06
CA ASN A 341 19.92 1.68 -5.79
C ASN A 341 20.82 1.92 -7.02
N VAL A 342 20.23 1.97 -8.21
CA VAL A 342 20.90 2.38 -9.45
C VAL A 342 20.32 3.69 -9.95
N ALA A 343 21.04 4.41 -10.80
CA ALA A 343 20.54 5.64 -11.40
C ALA A 343 19.19 5.37 -12.10
N PRO A 344 18.12 6.11 -11.76
CA PRO A 344 16.81 5.90 -12.38
C PRO A 344 16.86 6.16 -13.89
N LYS A 345 16.08 5.38 -14.64
CA LYS A 345 15.81 5.64 -16.05
C LYS A 345 14.49 6.39 -16.15
N TRP A 346 14.57 7.71 -16.09
CA TRP A 346 13.42 8.61 -16.22
C TRP A 346 12.71 8.41 -17.56
N GLU A 347 11.39 8.16 -17.51
CA GLU A 347 10.52 8.07 -18.69
C GLU A 347 10.04 9.46 -19.12
N LEU A 348 9.94 10.38 -18.16
CA LEU A 348 9.44 11.73 -18.38
C LEU A 348 10.62 12.71 -18.45
N THR A 349 10.40 13.82 -19.16
CA THR A 349 11.30 14.97 -19.11
C THR A 349 10.64 16.07 -18.30
N LEU A 350 11.42 16.81 -17.50
CA LEU A 350 10.91 18.02 -16.86
C LEU A 350 10.28 18.94 -17.92
N PRO A 351 9.09 19.49 -17.66
CA PRO A 351 8.37 20.28 -18.65
C PRO A 351 9.10 21.59 -18.93
N LYS A 352 8.99 22.07 -20.17
CA LYS A 352 9.50 23.40 -20.55
C LYS A 352 8.52 24.48 -20.11
N SER A 353 9.00 25.72 -19.94
CA SER A 353 8.17 26.82 -19.45
C SER A 353 6.94 27.12 -20.32
N ASP A 354 6.99 26.86 -21.62
CA ASP A 354 5.85 27.02 -22.55
C ASP A 354 4.84 25.86 -22.50
N GLU A 355 5.19 24.77 -21.82
CA GLU A 355 4.34 23.61 -21.57
C GLU A 355 3.65 23.68 -20.21
N VAL A 356 4.01 24.66 -19.36
CA VAL A 356 3.57 24.79 -17.98
C VAL A 356 2.52 25.87 -17.81
N ILE A 357 1.52 25.57 -16.99
CA ILE A 357 0.52 26.51 -16.45
C ILE A 357 0.70 26.53 -14.94
N THR A 358 1.02 27.70 -14.38
CA THR A 358 1.19 27.86 -12.94
C THR A 358 -0.17 27.91 -12.23
N LEU A 359 -0.16 27.68 -10.91
CA LEU A 359 -1.37 27.86 -10.08
C LEU A 359 -1.98 29.25 -10.22
N SER A 360 -1.14 30.30 -10.19
CA SER A 360 -1.59 31.68 -10.43
C SER A 360 -2.26 31.87 -11.79
N GLN A 361 -1.70 31.31 -12.88
CA GLN A 361 -2.32 31.41 -14.22
C GLN A 361 -3.64 30.66 -14.29
N LEU A 362 -3.70 29.47 -13.68
CA LEU A 362 -4.91 28.65 -13.62
C LEU A 362 -6.04 29.38 -12.89
N GLN A 363 -5.76 30.01 -11.75
CA GLN A 363 -6.73 30.79 -10.97
C GLN A 363 -7.26 32.02 -11.72
N GLN A 364 -6.42 32.66 -12.52
CA GLN A 364 -6.77 33.86 -13.28
C GLN A 364 -7.43 33.55 -14.63
N GLY A 365 -7.46 32.27 -15.05
CA GLY A 365 -7.91 31.88 -16.38
C GLY A 365 -7.01 32.39 -17.50
N SER A 366 -5.75 32.70 -17.21
CA SER A 366 -4.79 33.34 -18.12
C SER A 366 -3.88 32.32 -18.81
N PHE A 367 -4.50 31.44 -19.61
CA PHE A 367 -3.83 30.39 -20.39
C PHE A 367 -4.43 30.18 -21.80
#